data_AF-A0A5M4ETP4-F1
#
_entry.id   AF-A0A5M4ETP4-F1
#
_cell.length_a   1.000
_cell.length_b   1.000
_cell.length_c   1.000
_cell.angle_alpha   90.00
_cell.angle_beta   90.00
_cell.angle_gamma   90.00
#
_symmetry.space_group_name_H-M   'P 1'
#
loop_
_entity.id
_entity.type
_entity.pdbx_description
1 polymer ?
#
loop_
_entity_poly.entity_id
_entity_poly.type
_entity_poly.pdbx_seq_one_letter_code
_entity_poly.pdbx_strand_id
1 'polypeptide(L)'
;MRIAALGFHHETNTFQSVKTDYDAFAGYEFLRGEEIADQHLTAKTSFSGYFRAAEKFEFDLVPLLWAFTGPTGTITKDAFDRIAGEMIDLLKENGPWDGVLLAQHGAAVSEEYSDMDGEIARRVRQVVGPDTPVVMTLDLHSNISHEQASNTDAIVAFRTNPHLDAVERAVEASDILVRTIRGEVRPVQHLVQVPMIINIVKQPTAFGPMKEIIDDVNEVLQQNGILSVSCGQGFPYADVAQMGVSFLVISDGDMDLAELHAKWLARRAWDRRVELQNDSP
;
A
#
# COMPACT_ATOMS: atom_id res chain seq x y z
N MET A 1 4.90 -22.67 4.32
CA MET A 1 4.95 -21.57 3.35
C MET A 1 5.92 -20.55 3.90
N ARG A 2 6.89 -20.10 3.11
CA ARG A 2 7.92 -19.13 3.51
C ARG A 2 7.68 -17.82 2.75
N ILE A 3 7.33 -16.78 3.49
CA ILE A 3 6.86 -15.51 2.94
C ILE A 3 7.83 -14.40 3.33
N ALA A 4 8.36 -13.69 2.35
CA ALA A 4 9.20 -12.52 2.61
C ALA A 4 8.34 -11.32 3.02
N ALA A 5 8.83 -10.51 3.95
CA ALA A 5 8.26 -9.20 4.23
C ALA A 5 9.33 -8.10 4.19
N LEU A 6 9.04 -7.04 3.44
CA LEU A 6 9.94 -5.90 3.28
C LEU A 6 9.14 -4.61 3.09
N GLY A 7 9.76 -3.47 3.40
CA GLY A 7 9.11 -2.18 3.21
C GLY A 7 10.05 -0.98 3.19
N PHE A 8 9.64 0.04 2.44
CA PHE A 8 10.29 1.33 2.30
C PHE A 8 9.18 2.39 2.32
N HIS A 9 8.98 2.98 3.47
CA HIS A 9 7.77 3.73 3.78
C HIS A 9 8.11 5.19 4.00
N HIS A 10 7.55 6.06 3.14
CA HIS A 10 7.76 7.50 3.20
C HIS A 10 6.61 8.22 2.49
N GLU A 11 6.18 9.33 3.06
CA GLU A 11 5.22 10.24 2.44
C GLU A 11 5.98 11.45 1.90
N THR A 12 6.07 11.59 0.56
CA THR A 12 6.88 12.64 -0.05
C THR A 12 6.07 13.88 -0.37
N ASN A 13 6.43 15.01 0.24
CA ASN A 13 6.03 16.33 -0.22
C ASN A 13 7.03 16.87 -1.26
N THR A 14 6.70 16.78 -2.56
CA THR A 14 7.59 17.20 -3.65
C THR A 14 7.80 18.72 -3.72
N PHE A 15 7.00 19.50 -2.99
CA PHE A 15 7.15 20.95 -2.88
C PHE A 15 8.07 21.36 -1.73
N GLN A 16 8.49 20.43 -0.88
CA GLN A 16 9.47 20.68 0.17
C GLN A 16 10.88 20.76 -0.41
N SER A 17 11.61 21.82 -0.06
CA SER A 17 12.99 22.08 -0.48
C SER A 17 14.02 21.16 0.18
N VAL A 18 13.75 20.68 1.40
CA VAL A 18 14.62 19.76 2.12
C VAL A 18 14.35 18.34 1.63
N LYS A 19 15.34 17.76 0.95
CA LYS A 19 15.29 16.38 0.46
C LYS A 19 15.47 15.38 1.59
N THR A 20 15.04 14.15 1.35
CA THR A 20 15.18 13.01 2.26
C THR A 20 16.36 12.18 1.82
N ASP A 21 17.49 12.33 2.50
CA ASP A 21 18.70 11.55 2.23
C ASP A 21 18.71 10.22 2.99
N TYR A 22 19.76 9.43 2.79
CA TYR A 22 19.90 8.14 3.44
C TYR A 22 19.94 8.26 4.97
N ASP A 23 20.58 9.32 5.48
CA ASP A 23 20.76 9.54 6.92
C ASP A 23 19.41 9.85 7.59
N ALA A 24 18.45 10.46 6.88
CA ALA A 24 17.08 10.65 7.37
C ALA A 24 16.34 9.33 7.63
N PHE A 25 16.66 8.25 6.92
CA PHE A 25 16.14 6.90 7.18
C PHE A 25 16.99 6.18 8.23
N ALA A 26 18.32 6.18 8.07
CA ALA A 26 19.24 5.49 8.99
C ALA A 26 19.18 6.04 10.43
N GLY A 27 18.86 7.33 10.58
CA GLY A 27 18.67 7.99 11.87
C GLY A 27 17.25 7.87 12.45
N TYR A 28 16.33 7.17 11.77
CA TYR A 28 14.95 6.96 12.21
C TYR A 28 14.65 5.47 12.41
N GLU A 29 14.01 4.79 11.45
CA GLU A 29 13.81 3.34 11.48
C GLU A 29 14.43 2.71 10.24
N PHE A 30 15.53 1.98 10.45
CA PHE A 30 16.20 1.21 9.41
C PHE A 30 16.59 -0.15 9.99
N LEU A 31 15.65 -1.09 9.90
CA LEU A 31 15.69 -2.36 10.62
C LEU A 31 15.87 -3.53 9.64
N ARG A 32 16.63 -4.55 10.05
CA ARG A 32 16.89 -5.77 9.29
C ARG A 32 16.49 -7.00 10.09
N GLY A 33 15.92 -8.01 9.41
CA GLY A 33 15.69 -9.31 10.03
C GLY A 33 14.92 -9.23 11.35
N GLU A 34 15.50 -9.82 12.40
CA GLU A 34 14.91 -9.89 13.74
C GLU A 34 14.72 -8.51 14.40
N GLU A 35 15.49 -7.48 14.02
CA GLU A 35 15.31 -6.10 14.54
C GLU A 35 13.90 -5.57 14.25
N ILE A 36 13.31 -6.02 13.13
CA ILE A 36 11.94 -5.65 12.75
C ILE A 36 10.94 -6.28 13.72
N ALA A 37 11.16 -7.53 14.14
CA ALA A 37 10.32 -8.21 15.11
C ALA A 37 10.44 -7.56 16.49
N ASP A 38 11.66 -7.28 16.94
CA ASP A 38 11.91 -6.64 18.23
C ASP A 38 11.17 -5.30 18.38
N GLN A 39 11.14 -4.50 17.30
CA GLN A 39 10.45 -3.21 17.28
C GLN A 39 8.94 -3.34 17.07
N HIS A 40 8.48 -4.17 16.12
CA HIS A 40 7.11 -4.10 15.59
C HIS A 40 6.18 -5.21 16.10
N LEU A 41 6.66 -6.27 16.75
CA LEU A 41 5.83 -7.41 17.14
C LEU A 41 4.58 -7.01 17.94
N THR A 42 4.74 -6.08 18.90
CA THR A 42 3.65 -5.59 19.76
C THR A 42 3.14 -4.18 19.38
N ALA A 43 3.65 -3.62 18.28
CA ALA A 43 3.27 -2.28 17.79
C ALA A 43 1.89 -2.29 17.10
N LYS A 44 1.53 -1.15 16.48
CA LYS A 44 0.30 -0.99 15.67
C LYS A 44 0.63 -0.67 14.21
N THR A 45 1.52 -1.46 13.61
CA THR A 45 2.04 -1.25 12.26
C THR A 45 1.67 -2.42 11.34
N SER A 46 1.90 -2.27 10.04
CA SER A 46 1.69 -3.36 9.07
C SER A 46 2.52 -4.60 9.41
N PHE A 47 3.76 -4.43 9.89
CA PHE A 47 4.59 -5.56 10.32
C PHE A 47 3.99 -6.30 11.52
N SER A 48 3.42 -5.61 12.51
CA SER A 48 2.68 -6.29 13.60
C SER A 48 1.54 -7.14 13.04
N GLY A 49 0.80 -6.62 12.05
CA GLY A 49 -0.25 -7.38 11.36
C GLY A 49 0.28 -8.60 10.62
N TYR A 50 1.44 -8.50 9.95
CA TYR A 50 2.09 -9.64 9.31
C TYR A 50 2.52 -10.71 10.32
N PHE A 51 3.10 -10.33 11.47
CA PHE A 51 3.44 -11.29 12.52
C PHE A 51 2.21 -12.01 13.08
N ARG A 52 1.11 -11.28 13.33
CA ARG A 52 -0.17 -11.88 13.76
C ARG A 52 -0.75 -12.81 12.71
N ALA A 53 -0.63 -12.44 11.44
CA ALA A 53 -1.09 -13.27 10.33
C ALA A 53 -0.25 -14.54 10.19
N ALA A 54 1.06 -14.47 10.42
CA ALA A 54 1.97 -15.61 10.39
C ALA A 54 1.56 -16.67 11.41
N GLU A 55 1.24 -16.25 12.65
CA GLU A 55 0.68 -17.13 13.68
C GLU A 55 -0.69 -17.69 13.27
N LYS A 56 -1.60 -16.82 12.83
CA LYS A 56 -2.99 -17.19 12.49
C LYS A 56 -3.09 -18.17 11.32
N PHE A 57 -2.27 -18.01 10.30
CA PHE A 57 -2.33 -18.77 9.05
C PHE A 57 -1.19 -19.79 8.91
N GLU A 58 -0.36 -19.94 9.94
CA GLU A 58 0.71 -20.93 10.07
C GLU A 58 1.73 -20.89 8.91
N PHE A 59 2.32 -19.72 8.69
CA PHE A 59 3.41 -19.54 7.72
C PHE A 59 4.68 -18.97 8.37
N ASP A 60 5.82 -19.23 7.74
CA ASP A 60 7.12 -18.71 8.14
C ASP A 60 7.30 -17.31 7.53
N LEU A 61 7.08 -16.27 8.34
CA LEU A 61 7.32 -14.88 7.94
C LEU A 61 8.80 -14.55 8.10
N VAL A 62 9.45 -14.20 6.99
CA VAL A 62 10.86 -13.78 6.98
C VAL A 62 10.93 -12.27 6.74
N PRO A 63 11.03 -11.46 7.81
CA PRO A 63 11.25 -10.03 7.66
C PRO A 63 12.66 -9.78 7.12
N LEU A 64 12.79 -8.95 6.08
CA LEU A 64 14.07 -8.68 5.42
C LEU A 64 14.58 -7.28 5.74
N LEU A 65 13.82 -6.25 5.34
CA LEU A 65 14.17 -4.85 5.54
C LEU A 65 12.92 -4.01 5.82
N TRP A 66 13.02 -3.10 6.78
CA TRP A 66 12.06 -2.02 6.98
C TRP A 66 12.81 -0.69 7.09
N ALA A 67 12.59 0.17 6.11
CA ALA A 67 13.06 1.55 6.14
C ALA A 67 11.86 2.50 6.25
N PHE A 68 11.86 3.34 7.28
CA PHE A 68 10.81 4.33 7.53
C PHE A 68 11.41 5.63 8.06
N THR A 69 10.86 6.74 7.59
CA THR A 69 11.04 8.06 8.18
C THR A 69 9.75 8.87 8.05
N GLY A 70 9.62 9.93 8.83
CA GLY A 70 8.43 10.78 8.80
C GLY A 70 8.26 11.53 7.47
N PRO A 71 7.09 12.14 7.21
CA PRO A 71 6.84 12.90 5.98
C PRO A 71 7.83 14.06 5.79
N THR A 72 8.50 14.11 4.65
CA THR A 72 9.42 15.19 4.27
C THR A 72 9.56 15.25 2.73
N GLY A 73 10.61 15.88 2.19
CA GLY A 73 10.75 16.14 0.76
C GLY A 73 11.15 14.93 -0.08
N THR A 74 11.50 15.19 -1.34
CA THR A 74 11.87 14.15 -2.31
C THR A 74 13.06 13.31 -1.83
N ILE A 75 12.92 11.98 -1.92
CA ILE A 75 13.99 11.04 -1.58
C ILE A 75 15.13 11.20 -2.57
N THR A 76 16.36 11.37 -2.08
CA THR A 76 17.52 11.51 -2.96
C THR A 76 17.79 10.23 -3.75
N LYS A 77 18.41 10.36 -4.92
CA LYS A 77 18.85 9.20 -5.72
C LYS A 77 19.73 8.25 -4.90
N ASP A 78 20.68 8.77 -4.13
CA ASP A 78 21.57 7.96 -3.29
C ASP A 78 20.79 7.14 -2.24
N ALA A 79 19.84 7.79 -1.54
CA ALA A 79 19.01 7.12 -0.55
C ALA A 79 18.18 6.00 -1.19
N PHE A 80 17.52 6.30 -2.31
CA PHE A 80 16.73 5.32 -3.03
C PHE A 80 17.59 4.13 -3.51
N ASP A 81 18.71 4.40 -4.20
CA ASP A 81 19.56 3.34 -4.75
C ASP A 81 20.10 2.41 -3.67
N ARG A 82 20.53 2.96 -2.52
CA ARG A 82 21.08 2.16 -1.41
C ARG A 82 20.00 1.32 -0.75
N ILE A 83 18.85 1.92 -0.43
CA ILE A 83 17.77 1.23 0.30
C ILE A 83 17.08 0.22 -0.60
N ALA A 84 16.64 0.64 -1.78
CA ALA A 84 16.00 -0.26 -2.74
C ALA A 84 16.96 -1.34 -3.22
N GLY A 85 18.25 -1.03 -3.41
CA GLY A 85 19.28 -2.01 -3.72
C GLY A 85 19.38 -3.10 -2.66
N GLU A 86 19.54 -2.70 -1.40
CA GLU A 86 19.61 -3.63 -0.26
C GLU A 86 18.34 -4.48 -0.12
N MET A 87 17.14 -3.88 -0.25
CA MET A 87 15.86 -4.62 -0.23
C MET A 87 15.82 -5.74 -1.27
N ILE A 88 16.23 -5.40 -2.50
CA ILE A 88 16.14 -6.29 -3.65
C ILE A 88 17.21 -7.38 -3.59
N ASP A 89 18.41 -7.06 -3.08
CA ASP A 89 19.46 -8.05 -2.90
C ASP A 89 19.13 -9.04 -1.78
N LEU A 90 18.61 -8.57 -0.63
CA LEU A 90 18.11 -9.45 0.44
C LEU A 90 17.00 -10.39 -0.07
N LEU A 91 16.07 -9.87 -0.89
CA LEU A 91 15.00 -10.68 -1.46
C LEU A 91 15.54 -11.77 -2.41
N LYS A 92 16.55 -11.46 -3.23
CA LYS A 92 17.20 -12.44 -4.13
C LYS A 92 17.97 -13.51 -3.35
N GLU A 93 18.77 -13.10 -2.38
CA GLU A 93 19.71 -13.96 -1.66
C GLU A 93 19.02 -14.95 -0.73
N ASN A 94 17.86 -14.58 -0.18
CA ASN A 94 17.16 -15.37 0.82
C ASN A 94 15.99 -16.21 0.26
N GLY A 95 15.76 -16.17 -1.06
CA GLY A 95 14.76 -16.99 -1.74
C GLY A 95 15.12 -18.49 -1.81
N PRO A 96 14.27 -19.34 -2.41
CA PRO A 96 12.99 -19.02 -3.03
C PRO A 96 11.88 -18.68 -2.01
N TRP A 97 10.83 -18.02 -2.48
CA TRP A 97 9.68 -17.57 -1.68
C TRP A 97 8.39 -18.18 -2.19
N ASP A 98 7.47 -18.51 -1.27
CA ASP A 98 6.10 -18.88 -1.62
C ASP A 98 5.24 -17.62 -1.85
N GLY A 99 5.63 -16.47 -1.31
CA GLY A 99 4.94 -15.20 -1.50
C GLY A 99 5.71 -14.02 -0.90
N VAL A 100 5.27 -12.80 -1.20
CA VAL A 100 5.86 -11.56 -0.69
C VAL A 100 4.79 -10.63 -0.14
N LEU A 101 5.01 -10.12 1.06
CA LEU A 101 4.27 -9.03 1.67
C LEU A 101 5.10 -7.74 1.60
N LEU A 102 4.56 -6.73 0.91
CA LEU A 102 5.26 -5.48 0.66
C LEU A 102 4.58 -4.33 1.42
N ALA A 103 5.20 -3.85 2.48
CA ALA A 103 4.71 -2.70 3.25
C ALA A 103 5.27 -1.39 2.67
N GLN A 104 4.44 -0.64 1.97
CA GLN A 104 4.81 0.62 1.31
C GLN A 104 3.88 1.74 1.79
N HIS A 105 4.22 3.00 1.52
CA HIS A 105 3.29 4.09 1.83
C HIS A 105 2.32 4.29 0.68
N GLY A 106 2.82 4.26 -0.56
CA GLY A 106 2.06 4.55 -1.77
C GLY A 106 2.03 6.03 -2.16
N ALA A 107 2.80 6.87 -1.46
CA ALA A 107 3.00 8.29 -1.81
C ALA A 107 4.49 8.67 -1.78
N ALA A 108 5.37 7.69 -1.92
CA ALA A 108 6.80 7.92 -1.95
C ALA A 108 7.24 8.38 -3.34
N VAL A 109 8.07 9.41 -3.37
CA VAL A 109 8.68 9.98 -4.57
C VAL A 109 10.18 10.12 -4.33
N SER A 110 10.96 9.64 -5.29
CA SER A 110 12.41 9.87 -5.35
C SER A 110 12.78 10.77 -6.52
N GLU A 111 14.02 11.24 -6.56
CA GLU A 111 14.52 12.06 -7.67
C GLU A 111 14.44 11.36 -9.04
N GLU A 112 14.50 10.03 -9.06
CA GLU A 112 14.46 9.25 -10.29
C GLU A 112 13.07 8.68 -10.60
N TYR A 113 12.26 8.41 -9.57
CA TYR A 113 10.98 7.72 -9.71
C TYR A 113 9.88 8.53 -9.03
N SER A 114 9.05 9.17 -9.87
CA SER A 114 7.81 9.84 -9.44
C SER A 114 6.77 8.87 -8.88
N ASP A 115 6.87 7.59 -9.22
CA ASP A 115 6.17 6.49 -8.58
C ASP A 115 7.20 5.53 -7.96
N MET A 116 7.75 5.91 -6.80
CA MET A 116 8.78 5.10 -6.15
C MET A 116 8.21 3.74 -5.71
N ASP A 117 7.01 3.74 -5.11
CA ASP A 117 6.37 2.52 -4.63
C ASP A 117 6.07 1.54 -5.77
N GLY A 118 5.66 2.05 -6.95
CA GLY A 118 5.50 1.27 -8.18
C GLY A 118 6.82 0.68 -8.70
N GLU A 119 7.90 1.46 -8.71
CA GLU A 119 9.23 0.96 -9.10
C GLU A 119 9.72 -0.16 -8.15
N ILE A 120 9.49 -0.04 -6.83
CA ILE A 120 9.79 -1.11 -5.88
C ILE A 120 8.97 -2.37 -6.22
N ALA A 121 7.67 -2.23 -6.47
CA ALA A 121 6.80 -3.35 -6.85
C ALA A 121 7.32 -4.06 -8.12
N ARG A 122 7.72 -3.28 -9.14
CA ARG A 122 8.30 -3.79 -10.39
C ARG A 122 9.59 -4.57 -10.15
N ARG A 123 10.51 -4.04 -9.32
CA ARG A 123 11.76 -4.73 -8.98
C ARG A 123 11.52 -6.01 -8.19
N VAL A 124 10.59 -5.99 -7.22
CA VAL A 124 10.19 -7.19 -6.46
C VAL A 124 9.64 -8.26 -7.41
N ARG A 125 8.70 -7.90 -8.30
CA ARG A 125 8.13 -8.80 -9.30
C ARG A 125 9.20 -9.42 -10.20
N GLN A 126 10.19 -8.64 -10.63
CA GLN A 126 11.30 -9.15 -11.43
C GLN A 126 12.16 -10.20 -10.72
N VAL A 127 12.32 -10.08 -9.40
CA VAL A 127 13.10 -11.04 -8.61
C VAL A 127 12.34 -12.34 -8.40
N VAL A 128 11.07 -12.26 -7.99
CA VAL A 128 10.30 -13.44 -7.58
C VAL A 128 9.56 -14.14 -8.71
N GLY A 129 9.50 -13.51 -9.89
CA GLY A 129 8.83 -14.03 -11.07
C GLY A 129 7.31 -13.90 -11.04
N PRO A 130 6.63 -14.31 -12.12
CA PRO A 130 5.18 -14.16 -12.26
C PRO A 130 4.37 -15.14 -11.39
N ASP A 131 4.97 -16.27 -10.99
CA ASP A 131 4.25 -17.35 -10.29
C ASP A 131 4.22 -17.16 -8.76
N THR A 132 5.09 -16.31 -8.21
CA THR A 132 5.14 -16.01 -6.78
C THR A 132 4.20 -14.84 -6.45
N PRO A 133 3.14 -15.02 -5.66
CA PRO A 133 2.21 -13.93 -5.37
C PRO A 133 2.86 -12.81 -4.53
N VAL A 134 2.54 -11.55 -4.86
CA VAL A 134 3.00 -10.34 -4.19
C VAL A 134 1.78 -9.54 -3.75
N VAL A 135 1.62 -9.34 -2.44
CA VAL A 135 0.56 -8.50 -1.88
C VAL A 135 1.18 -7.28 -1.20
N MET A 136 0.64 -6.10 -1.51
CA MET A 136 1.12 -4.83 -0.99
C MET A 136 0.10 -4.24 0.00
N THR A 137 0.59 -3.73 1.14
CA THR A 137 -0.22 -2.87 2.02
C THR A 137 0.21 -1.42 1.86
N LEU A 138 -0.77 -0.52 1.79
CA LEU A 138 -0.55 0.92 1.61
C LEU A 138 -1.21 1.75 2.71
N ASP A 139 -0.68 2.96 2.90
CA ASP A 139 -1.42 4.00 3.60
C ASP A 139 -2.64 4.44 2.76
N LEU A 140 -3.68 4.97 3.40
CA LEU A 140 -4.84 5.53 2.70
C LEU A 140 -4.53 6.83 1.98
N HIS A 141 -3.49 7.58 2.36
CA HIS A 141 -3.01 8.75 1.63
C HIS A 141 -2.23 8.39 0.35
N SER A 142 -2.15 7.10 0.00
CA SER A 142 -1.51 6.64 -1.22
C SER A 142 -2.10 7.28 -2.48
N ASN A 143 -1.19 7.65 -3.39
CA ASN A 143 -1.49 7.95 -4.78
C ASN A 143 -1.32 6.64 -5.59
N ILE A 144 -2.30 5.74 -5.48
CA ILE A 144 -2.21 4.38 -6.05
C ILE A 144 -2.08 4.46 -7.58
N SER A 145 -1.09 3.75 -8.13
CA SER A 145 -0.73 3.76 -9.54
C SER A 145 -1.07 2.46 -10.27
N HIS A 146 -1.18 2.55 -11.59
CA HIS A 146 -1.27 1.38 -12.45
C HIS A 146 -0.01 0.52 -12.44
N GLU A 147 1.17 1.09 -12.15
CA GLU A 147 2.42 0.32 -12.06
C GLU A 147 2.43 -0.56 -10.81
N GLN A 148 1.97 -0.06 -9.67
CA GLN A 148 1.76 -0.88 -8.47
C GLN A 148 0.76 -2.01 -8.74
N ALA A 149 -0.40 -1.69 -9.33
CA ALA A 149 -1.45 -2.67 -9.61
C ALA A 149 -1.03 -3.72 -10.66
N SER A 150 -0.14 -3.37 -11.60
CA SER A 150 0.33 -4.31 -12.63
C SER A 150 1.42 -5.27 -12.14
N ASN A 151 2.12 -4.93 -11.04
CA ASN A 151 3.24 -5.72 -10.52
C ASN A 151 2.90 -6.50 -9.23
N THR A 152 1.69 -6.32 -8.70
CA THR A 152 1.17 -7.01 -7.51
C THR A 152 -0.06 -7.83 -7.86
N ASP A 153 -0.38 -8.82 -7.03
CA ASP A 153 -1.59 -9.64 -7.16
C ASP A 153 -2.76 -9.01 -6.36
N ALA A 154 -2.45 -8.29 -5.29
CA ALA A 154 -3.41 -7.53 -4.51
C ALA A 154 -2.78 -6.32 -3.81
N ILE A 155 -3.55 -5.25 -3.68
CA ILE A 155 -3.22 -4.06 -2.89
C ILE A 155 -4.32 -3.82 -1.84
N VAL A 156 -3.93 -3.73 -0.57
CA VAL A 156 -4.83 -3.44 0.55
C VAL A 156 -4.40 -2.14 1.23
N ALA A 157 -5.21 -1.10 1.13
CA ALA A 157 -4.93 0.19 1.77
C ALA A 157 -5.59 0.28 3.16
N PHE A 158 -5.08 1.19 4.01
CA PHE A 158 -5.77 1.56 5.24
C PHE A 158 -7.18 2.12 4.96
N ARG A 159 -8.10 1.96 5.92
CA ARG A 159 -9.48 2.45 5.79
C ARG A 159 -9.85 3.53 6.82
N THR A 160 -8.99 3.75 7.82
CA THR A 160 -9.27 4.71 8.89
C THR A 160 -8.34 5.92 8.86
N ASN A 161 -8.92 7.12 8.91
CA ASN A 161 -8.21 8.38 9.16
C ASN A 161 -8.81 9.04 10.42
N PRO A 162 -8.09 9.12 11.56
CA PRO A 162 -6.66 8.76 11.74
C PRO A 162 -6.39 7.25 11.57
N HIS A 163 -5.14 6.90 11.27
CA HIS A 163 -4.70 5.52 11.01
C HIS A 163 -4.78 4.66 12.26
N LEU A 164 -5.85 3.87 12.37
CA LEU A 164 -6.13 2.98 13.49
C LEU A 164 -6.16 1.50 13.09
N ASP A 165 -6.12 1.18 11.80
CA ASP A 165 -6.41 -0.16 11.27
C ASP A 165 -5.25 -0.82 10.52
N ALA A 166 -4.01 -0.35 10.68
CA ALA A 166 -2.85 -0.88 9.96
C ALA A 166 -2.63 -2.39 10.18
N VAL A 167 -2.88 -2.86 11.40
CA VAL A 167 -2.74 -4.28 11.78
C VAL A 167 -3.80 -5.13 11.08
N GLU A 168 -5.07 -4.70 11.13
CA GLU A 168 -6.20 -5.40 10.54
C GLU A 168 -6.05 -5.50 9.01
N ARG A 169 -5.54 -4.45 8.37
CA ARG A 169 -5.30 -4.40 6.92
C ARG A 169 -4.15 -5.30 6.50
N ALA A 170 -3.07 -5.36 7.29
CA ALA A 170 -1.99 -6.29 7.05
C ALA A 170 -2.40 -7.77 7.25
N VAL A 171 -3.30 -8.06 8.19
CA VAL A 171 -3.89 -9.40 8.35
C VAL A 171 -4.76 -9.77 7.15
N GLU A 172 -5.57 -8.83 6.65
CA GLU A 172 -6.40 -9.03 5.44
C GLU A 172 -5.53 -9.28 4.19
N ALA A 173 -4.48 -8.47 3.99
CA ALA A 173 -3.50 -8.69 2.93
C ALA A 173 -2.84 -10.07 2.99
N SER A 174 -2.48 -10.52 4.20
CA SER A 174 -1.88 -11.83 4.42
C SER A 174 -2.85 -12.98 4.16
N ASP A 175 -4.14 -12.82 4.49
CA ASP A 175 -5.19 -13.79 4.17
C ASP A 175 -5.29 -13.99 2.65
N ILE A 176 -5.38 -12.89 1.89
CA ILE A 176 -5.42 -12.93 0.42
C ILE A 176 -4.19 -13.66 -0.12
N LEU A 177 -2.99 -13.31 0.39
CA LEU A 177 -1.75 -13.93 -0.05
C LEU A 177 -1.75 -15.45 0.20
N VAL A 178 -2.05 -15.88 1.43
CA VAL A 178 -2.05 -17.30 1.81
C VAL A 178 -3.09 -18.10 1.01
N ARG A 179 -4.30 -17.57 0.84
CA ARG A 179 -5.35 -18.21 0.05
C ARG A 179 -4.96 -18.31 -1.43
N THR A 180 -4.22 -17.32 -1.95
CA THR A 180 -3.68 -17.35 -3.31
C THR A 180 -2.63 -18.45 -3.46
N ILE A 181 -1.67 -18.53 -2.54
CA ILE A 181 -0.63 -19.58 -2.51
C ILE A 181 -1.24 -20.99 -2.47
N ARG A 182 -2.33 -21.15 -1.70
CA ARG A 182 -3.06 -22.42 -1.59
C ARG A 182 -3.97 -22.73 -2.79
N GLY A 183 -4.13 -21.79 -3.73
CA GLY A 183 -5.03 -21.93 -4.89
C GLY A 183 -6.51 -21.85 -4.52
N GLU A 184 -6.84 -21.30 -3.35
CA GLU A 184 -8.22 -21.14 -2.85
C GLU A 184 -8.92 -19.93 -3.46
N VAL A 185 -8.15 -18.92 -3.89
CA VAL A 185 -8.62 -17.73 -4.63
C VAL A 185 -7.67 -17.40 -5.76
N ARG A 186 -8.16 -16.65 -6.75
CA ARG A 186 -7.35 -16.06 -7.83
C ARG A 186 -7.61 -14.55 -7.88
N PRO A 187 -6.88 -13.74 -7.09
CA PRO A 187 -7.11 -12.31 -7.04
C PRO A 187 -6.95 -11.68 -8.41
N VAL A 188 -7.92 -10.86 -8.80
CA VAL A 188 -7.79 -9.93 -9.93
C VAL A 188 -8.19 -8.55 -9.43
N GLN A 189 -7.44 -7.53 -9.81
CA GLN A 189 -7.63 -6.17 -9.33
C GLN A 189 -7.93 -5.19 -10.45
N HIS A 190 -8.87 -4.27 -10.20
CA HIS A 190 -9.18 -3.16 -11.10
C HIS A 190 -9.03 -1.83 -10.36
N LEU A 191 -8.19 -0.95 -10.90
CA LEU A 191 -7.92 0.39 -10.38
C LEU A 191 -8.65 1.43 -11.22
N VAL A 192 -9.40 2.32 -10.58
CA VAL A 192 -9.93 3.55 -11.19
C VAL A 192 -9.35 4.74 -10.45
N GLN A 193 -8.57 5.56 -11.15
CA GLN A 193 -8.11 6.85 -10.68
C GLN A 193 -9.14 7.93 -11.01
N VAL A 194 -9.56 8.67 -10.00
CA VAL A 194 -10.52 9.76 -10.09
C VAL A 194 -9.75 11.08 -10.13
N PRO A 195 -9.95 11.94 -11.14
CA PRO A 195 -9.18 13.17 -11.31
C PRO A 195 -9.64 14.27 -10.33
N MET A 196 -9.58 13.99 -9.03
CA MET A 196 -9.97 14.89 -7.96
C MET A 196 -9.04 14.81 -6.76
N ILE A 197 -8.90 15.94 -6.08
CA ILE A 197 -8.14 16.12 -4.85
C ILE A 197 -9.13 16.28 -3.70
N ILE A 198 -8.84 15.64 -2.56
CA ILE A 198 -9.55 15.87 -1.30
C ILE A 198 -8.77 16.88 -0.48
N ASN A 199 -9.43 17.92 0.03
CA ASN A 199 -8.83 18.78 1.04
C ASN A 199 -8.54 17.94 2.30
N ILE A 200 -7.33 18.00 2.85
CA ILE A 200 -6.89 17.15 3.97
C ILE A 200 -7.85 17.19 5.17
N VAL A 201 -8.55 18.31 5.41
CA VAL A 201 -9.52 18.44 6.51
C VAL A 201 -10.82 17.66 6.28
N LYS A 202 -11.03 17.17 5.05
CA LYS A 202 -12.16 16.32 4.63
C LYS A 202 -11.80 14.84 4.57
N GLN A 203 -10.53 14.48 4.71
CA GLN A 203 -10.04 13.10 4.70
C GLN A 203 -10.41 12.22 5.92
N PRO A 204 -10.83 12.74 7.10
CA PRO A 204 -11.29 11.88 8.20
C PRO A 204 -12.41 10.93 7.77
N THR A 205 -12.28 9.65 8.10
CA THR A 205 -13.22 8.61 7.61
C THR A 205 -14.35 8.30 8.59
N ALA A 206 -14.28 8.82 9.81
CA ALA A 206 -15.30 8.60 10.83
C ALA A 206 -16.51 9.55 10.70
N PHE A 207 -16.37 10.65 9.96
CA PHE A 207 -17.40 11.68 9.81
C PHE A 207 -17.27 12.44 8.48
N GLY A 208 -18.28 13.24 8.14
CA GLY A 208 -18.25 14.06 6.93
C GLY A 208 -18.35 13.26 5.63
N PRO A 209 -18.06 13.88 4.47
CA PRO A 209 -18.29 13.28 3.15
C PRO A 209 -17.44 12.02 2.91
N MET A 210 -16.25 11.92 3.49
CA MET A 210 -15.43 10.71 3.36
C MET A 210 -16.01 9.51 4.11
N LYS A 211 -16.80 9.72 5.17
CA LYS A 211 -17.54 8.63 5.81
C LYS A 211 -18.51 7.98 4.82
N GLU A 212 -19.24 8.77 4.03
CA GLU A 212 -20.17 8.22 3.04
C GLU A 212 -19.45 7.41 1.96
N ILE A 213 -18.29 7.89 1.50
CA ILE A 213 -17.46 7.15 0.54
C ILE A 213 -16.96 5.82 1.14
N ILE A 214 -16.60 5.81 2.43
CA ILE A 214 -16.20 4.58 3.12
C ILE A 214 -17.40 3.65 3.38
N ASP A 215 -18.60 4.18 3.61
CA ASP A 215 -19.83 3.38 3.67
C ASP A 215 -20.09 2.69 2.31
N ASP A 216 -19.90 3.39 1.20
CA ASP A 216 -19.99 2.83 -0.16
C ASP A 216 -18.94 1.72 -0.39
N VAL A 217 -17.70 1.94 0.07
CA VAL A 217 -16.63 0.92 0.05
C VAL A 217 -17.05 -0.34 0.82
N ASN A 218 -17.64 -0.16 2.00
CA ASN A 218 -18.11 -1.27 2.83
C ASN A 218 -19.29 -2.02 2.17
N GLU A 219 -20.17 -1.33 1.45
CA GLU A 219 -21.25 -1.96 0.68
C GLU A 219 -20.72 -2.88 -0.43
N VAL A 220 -19.69 -2.42 -1.15
CA VAL A 220 -19.02 -3.25 -2.17
C VAL A 220 -18.33 -4.45 -1.53
N LEU A 221 -17.69 -4.27 -0.38
CA LEU A 221 -16.99 -5.36 0.31
C LEU A 221 -17.94 -6.50 0.75
N GLN A 222 -19.23 -6.24 0.92
CA GLN A 222 -20.23 -7.28 1.22
C GLN A 222 -20.71 -8.07 -0.01
N GLN A 223 -20.30 -7.68 -1.22
CA GLN A 223 -20.72 -8.38 -2.44
C GLN A 223 -19.99 -9.72 -2.57
N ASN A 224 -20.73 -10.76 -2.97
CA ASN A 224 -20.16 -12.08 -3.20
C ASN A 224 -19.09 -12.00 -4.31
N GLY A 225 -17.92 -12.60 -4.06
CA GLY A 225 -16.81 -12.61 -5.00
C GLY A 225 -15.83 -11.45 -4.85
N ILE A 226 -16.12 -10.45 -4.00
CA ILE A 226 -15.15 -9.40 -3.64
C ILE A 226 -14.24 -9.90 -2.51
N LEU A 227 -12.93 -9.75 -2.71
CA LEU A 227 -11.90 -10.12 -1.73
C LEU A 227 -11.48 -8.92 -0.87
N SER A 228 -11.32 -7.75 -1.47
CA SER A 228 -11.00 -6.50 -0.76
C SER A 228 -11.32 -5.29 -1.63
N VAL A 229 -11.46 -4.13 -0.97
CA VAL A 229 -11.74 -2.84 -1.61
C VAL A 229 -10.93 -1.76 -0.88
N SER A 230 -10.11 -1.05 -1.65
CA SER A 230 -9.25 0.02 -1.17
C SER A 230 -9.66 1.37 -1.77
N CYS A 231 -9.64 2.41 -0.94
CA CYS A 231 -9.80 3.80 -1.36
C CYS A 231 -8.50 4.56 -1.03
N GLY A 232 -7.66 4.79 -2.04
CA GLY A 232 -6.57 5.75 -1.91
C GLY A 232 -7.15 7.15 -1.95
N GLN A 233 -7.05 7.90 -0.85
CA GLN A 233 -7.53 9.27 -0.75
C GLN A 233 -6.61 10.28 -1.46
N GLY A 234 -5.41 9.83 -1.83
CA GLY A 234 -4.38 10.65 -2.46
C GLY A 234 -3.66 11.56 -1.46
N PHE A 235 -2.42 11.86 -1.79
CA PHE A 235 -1.59 12.84 -1.09
C PHE A 235 -1.38 14.06 -1.99
N PRO A 236 -2.01 15.20 -1.67
CA PRO A 236 -2.06 16.36 -2.58
C PRO A 236 -0.76 17.14 -2.69
N TYR A 237 0.24 16.83 -1.85
CA TYR A 237 1.52 17.53 -1.85
C TYR A 237 2.62 16.79 -2.65
N ALA A 238 2.23 15.84 -3.50
CA ALA A 238 3.10 15.18 -4.46
C ALA A 238 2.70 15.53 -5.91
N ASP A 239 3.63 16.10 -6.68
CA ASP A 239 3.47 16.40 -8.11
C ASP A 239 3.77 15.16 -8.95
N VAL A 240 2.79 14.25 -9.02
CA VAL A 240 2.90 12.95 -9.70
C VAL A 240 1.67 12.68 -10.57
N ALA A 241 1.82 11.88 -11.62
CA ALA A 241 0.74 11.63 -12.59
C ALA A 241 -0.49 10.92 -11.98
N GLN A 242 -0.23 10.08 -10.97
CA GLN A 242 -1.21 9.29 -10.24
C GLN A 242 -1.85 10.02 -9.05
N MET A 243 -1.57 11.32 -8.87
CA MET A 243 -2.07 12.10 -7.74
C MET A 243 -3.60 12.20 -7.76
N GLY A 244 -4.22 11.86 -6.63
CA GLY A 244 -5.66 12.00 -6.42
C GLY A 244 -6.32 10.76 -5.85
N VAL A 245 -7.65 10.82 -5.79
CA VAL A 245 -8.47 9.72 -5.26
C VAL A 245 -8.46 8.54 -6.20
N SER A 246 -8.38 7.33 -5.66
CA SER A 246 -8.45 6.10 -6.43
C SER A 246 -9.24 5.02 -5.70
N PHE A 247 -9.87 4.15 -6.48
CA PHE A 247 -10.54 2.96 -5.97
C PHE A 247 -9.93 1.72 -6.61
N LEU A 248 -9.51 0.78 -5.78
CA LEU A 248 -9.00 -0.51 -6.20
C LEU A 248 -9.87 -1.61 -5.62
N VAL A 249 -10.49 -2.38 -6.51
CA VAL A 249 -11.35 -3.51 -6.12
C VAL A 249 -10.66 -4.80 -6.52
N ILE A 250 -10.63 -5.75 -5.58
CA ILE A 250 -10.09 -7.09 -5.80
C ILE A 250 -11.24 -8.09 -5.76
N SER A 251 -11.37 -8.91 -6.78
CA SER A 251 -12.34 -10.02 -6.84
C SER A 251 -11.63 -11.36 -7.00
N ASP A 252 -12.38 -12.45 -6.76
CA ASP A 252 -11.92 -13.82 -6.99
C ASP A 252 -12.15 -14.24 -8.45
N GLY A 253 -11.17 -13.92 -9.31
CA GLY A 253 -11.13 -14.36 -10.71
C GLY A 253 -12.13 -13.69 -11.65
N ASP A 254 -12.84 -12.65 -11.21
CA ASP A 254 -13.88 -11.95 -11.97
C ASP A 254 -13.50 -10.47 -12.21
N MET A 255 -12.79 -10.21 -13.31
CA MET A 255 -12.33 -8.86 -13.65
C MET A 255 -13.50 -7.91 -13.93
N ASP A 256 -14.60 -8.40 -14.51
CA ASP A 256 -15.77 -7.59 -14.83
C ASP A 256 -16.47 -7.12 -13.55
N LEU A 257 -16.53 -7.97 -12.53
CA LEU A 257 -17.05 -7.61 -11.19
C LEU A 257 -16.17 -6.55 -10.52
N ALA A 258 -14.84 -6.71 -10.56
CA ALA A 258 -13.92 -5.74 -10.00
C ALA A 258 -14.06 -4.38 -10.70
N GLU A 259 -14.11 -4.37 -12.03
CA GLU A 259 -14.30 -3.17 -12.85
C GLU A 259 -15.63 -2.48 -12.57
N LEU A 260 -16.73 -3.24 -12.51
CA LEU A 260 -18.07 -2.73 -12.24
C LEU A 260 -18.09 -1.92 -10.94
N HIS A 261 -17.58 -2.51 -9.86
CA HIS A 261 -17.62 -1.89 -8.54
C HIS A 261 -16.62 -0.74 -8.40
N ALA A 262 -15.42 -0.86 -8.96
CA ALA A 262 -14.44 0.23 -8.95
C ALA A 262 -14.99 1.49 -9.67
N LYS A 263 -15.64 1.30 -10.83
CA LYS A 263 -16.30 2.39 -11.58
C LYS A 263 -17.49 2.97 -10.84
N TRP A 264 -18.26 2.14 -10.15
CA TRP A 264 -19.39 2.61 -9.34
C TRP A 264 -18.93 3.49 -8.17
N LEU A 265 -17.91 3.05 -7.42
CA LEU A 265 -17.29 3.84 -6.34
C LEU A 265 -16.72 5.16 -6.86
N ALA A 266 -15.95 5.10 -7.95
CA ALA A 266 -15.35 6.27 -8.58
C ALA A 266 -16.40 7.32 -8.98
N ARG A 267 -17.52 6.88 -9.57
CA ARG A 267 -18.62 7.78 -9.94
C ARG A 267 -19.27 8.42 -8.73
N ARG A 268 -19.55 7.64 -7.69
CA ARG A 268 -20.15 8.14 -6.45
C ARG A 268 -19.27 9.15 -5.72
N ALA A 269 -17.96 8.94 -5.72
CA ALA A 269 -17.00 9.86 -5.16
C ALA A 269 -16.92 11.15 -6.02
N TRP A 270 -16.87 11.02 -7.35
CA TRP A 270 -16.85 12.15 -8.27
C TRP A 270 -18.10 13.05 -8.17
N ASP A 271 -19.27 12.44 -8.01
CA ASP A 271 -20.54 13.18 -7.86
C ASP A 271 -20.57 14.00 -6.56
N ARG A 272 -19.79 13.62 -5.54
CA ARG A 272 -19.61 14.33 -4.26
C ARG A 272 -18.42 15.29 -4.21
N ARG A 273 -17.65 15.44 -5.30
CA ARG A 273 -16.37 16.18 -5.28
C ARG A 273 -16.43 17.59 -4.68
N VAL A 274 -17.56 18.29 -4.82
CA VAL A 274 -17.74 19.65 -4.26
C VAL A 274 -17.69 19.65 -2.72
N GLU A 275 -18.18 18.59 -2.09
CA GLU A 275 -18.20 18.44 -0.62
C GLU A 275 -16.81 18.21 -0.03
N LEU A 276 -15.89 17.72 -0.88
CA LEU A 276 -14.50 17.35 -0.54
C LEU A 276 -13.49 18.51 -0.70
N GLN A 277 -13.94 19.69 -1.17
CA GLN A 277 -13.06 20.81 -1.50
C GLN A 277 -13.08 21.98 -0.51
N ASN A 278 -14.13 22.13 0.30
CA ASN A 278 -14.32 23.34 1.12
C ASN A 278 -13.21 23.58 2.14
N ASP A 279 -12.86 24.86 2.28
CA ASP A 279 -11.90 25.40 3.24
C ASP A 279 -12.35 25.17 4.69
N SER A 280 -11.36 25.05 5.58
CA SER A 280 -11.58 25.24 7.02
C SER A 280 -12.31 26.57 7.27
N PRO A 281 -13.24 26.63 8.24
CA PRO A 281 -13.93 27.88 8.59
C PRO A 281 -12.97 29.01 8.95
#